data_AF-A0A821RCX3-F1
#
_entry.id   AF-A0A821RCX3-F1
#
_cell.length_a   1.000
_cell.length_b   1.000
_cell.length_c   1.000
_cell.angle_alpha   90.00
_cell.angle_beta   90.00
_cell.angle_gamma   90.00
#
_symmetry.space_group_name_H-M   'P 1'
#
loop_
_entity.id
_entity.type
_entity.pdbx_description
1 polymer ?
#
loop_
_entity_poly.entity_id
_entity_poly.type
_entity_poly.pdbx_seq_one_letter_code
_entity_poly.pdbx_strand_id
1 'polypeptide(L)'
;EVLIVLKNDKLRDKDRKSEIETLLSTKIPDQRFAFVVNLGKKITDWTTDDKNGKEDEEIDETYGVNVEFEDSGDEDEGDENEVHEDEDGDLS
;
A
#
# COMPACT_ATOMS: atom_id res chain seq x y z
N GLU A 1 4.20 12.20 11.25
CA GLU A 1 5.16 11.54 12.16
C GLU A 1 4.93 11.84 13.64
N VAL A 2 5.05 13.08 14.13
CA VAL A 2 4.84 13.40 15.57
C VAL A 2 3.46 12.95 16.10
N LEU A 3 2.39 13.17 15.32
CA LEU A 3 1.05 12.71 15.72
C LEU A 3 0.92 11.19 15.79
N ILE A 4 1.66 10.44 14.96
CA ILE A 4 1.67 8.97 15.00
C ILE A 4 2.19 8.51 16.37
N VAL A 5 3.32 9.08 16.82
CA VAL A 5 3.91 8.80 18.14
C VAL A 5 2.97 9.26 19.25
N LEU A 6 2.41 10.46 19.13
CA LEU A 6 1.56 11.06 20.16
C LEU A 6 0.23 10.29 20.34
N LYS A 7 -0.30 9.72 19.26
CA LYS A 7 -1.54 8.93 19.23
C LYS A 7 -1.29 7.42 19.40
N ASN A 8 -0.04 6.99 19.59
CA ASN A 8 0.27 5.59 19.84
C ASN A 8 -0.04 5.21 21.30
N ASP A 9 -1.17 4.57 21.52
CA ASP A 9 -1.64 4.18 22.86
C ASP A 9 -0.78 3.12 23.56
N LYS A 10 0.11 2.44 22.82
CA LYS A 10 1.05 1.46 23.39
C LYS A 10 2.24 2.11 24.11
N LEU A 11 2.55 3.37 23.78
CA LEU A 11 3.68 4.09 24.36
C LEU A 11 3.23 4.89 25.59
N ARG A 12 4.07 4.93 26.63
CA ARG A 12 3.85 5.82 27.80
C ARG A 12 4.35 7.22 27.49
N ASP A 13 3.88 8.22 28.23
CA ASP A 13 4.24 9.63 27.99
C ASP A 13 5.75 9.90 27.97
N LYS A 14 6.53 9.22 28.81
CA LYS A 14 8.00 9.34 28.82
C LYS A 14 8.62 8.86 27.52
N ASP A 15 8.11 7.76 26.98
CA ASP A 15 8.62 7.15 25.74
C ASP A 15 8.18 7.99 24.53
N ARG A 16 6.91 8.43 24.50
CA ARG A 16 6.40 9.37 23.49
C ARG A 16 7.22 10.65 23.45
N LYS A 17 7.55 11.21 24.62
CA LYS A 17 8.40 12.40 24.72
C LYS A 17 9.79 12.13 24.13
N SER A 18 10.42 11.02 24.50
CA SER A 18 11.76 10.68 24.01
C SER A 18 11.79 10.47 22.50
N GLU A 19 10.79 9.81 21.91
CA GLU A 19 10.70 9.66 20.46
C GLU A 19 10.49 11.00 19.75
N ILE A 20 9.61 11.85 20.25
CA ILE A 20 9.38 13.18 19.65
C ILE A 20 10.64 14.05 19.74
N GLU A 21 11.39 13.98 20.85
CA GLU A 21 12.70 14.64 20.96
C GLU A 21 13.70 14.13 19.93
N THR A 22 13.72 12.81 19.67
CA THR A 22 14.57 12.20 18.64
C THR A 22 14.17 12.65 17.23
N LEU A 23 12.87 12.61 16.91
CA LEU A 23 12.34 13.04 15.60
C LEU A 23 12.67 14.52 15.32
N LEU A 24 12.55 15.38 16.34
CA LEU A 24 12.86 16.80 16.22
C LEU A 24 14.34 17.12 16.48
N SER A 25 15.15 16.11 16.81
CA SER A 25 16.55 16.24 17.24
C SER A 25 16.77 17.35 18.29
N THR A 26 15.77 17.56 19.16
CA THR A 26 15.69 18.70 20.06
C THR A 26 15.11 18.29 21.39
N LYS A 27 15.70 18.77 22.49
CA LYS A 27 15.17 18.56 23.84
C LYS A 27 13.94 19.42 24.09
N ILE A 28 12.90 18.82 24.66
CA ILE A 28 11.61 19.47 24.89
C ILE A 28 11.41 19.58 26.40
N PRO A 29 11.26 20.79 26.96
CA PRO A 29 10.87 20.97 28.35
C PRO A 29 9.50 20.34 28.64
N ASP A 30 9.29 19.83 29.85
CA ASP A 30 8.03 19.15 30.24
C ASP A 30 6.79 20.02 29.99
N GLN A 31 6.89 21.33 30.27
CA GLN A 31 5.82 22.27 29.99
C GLN A 31 5.45 22.30 28.49
N ARG A 32 6.44 22.25 27.59
CA ARG A 32 6.20 22.23 26.14
C ARG A 32 5.62 20.90 25.68
N PHE A 33 6.07 19.79 26.26
CA PHE A 33 5.48 18.48 25.99
C PHE A 33 4.01 18.42 26.41
N ALA A 34 3.64 18.98 27.57
CA ALA A 34 2.25 19.06 28.01
C ALA A 34 1.36 19.84 27.03
N PHE A 35 1.87 20.92 26.41
CA PHE A 35 1.15 21.61 25.33
C PHE A 35 0.94 20.72 24.11
N VAL A 36 1.97 19.97 23.69
CA VAL A 36 1.87 19.03 22.55
C VAL A 36 0.83 17.95 22.83
N VAL A 37 0.82 17.36 24.03
CA VAL A 37 -0.20 16.37 24.44
C VAL A 37 -1.60 16.97 24.41
N ASN A 38 -1.79 18.17 24.95
CA ASN A 38 -3.08 18.84 24.97
C ASN A 38 -3.56 19.21 23.56
N LEU A 39 -2.65 19.64 22.68
CA LEU A 39 -2.95 19.85 21.26
C LEU A 39 -3.35 18.53 20.59
N GLY A 40 -2.62 17.45 20.84
CA GLY A 40 -2.94 16.11 20.36
C GLY A 40 -4.32 15.62 20.77
N LYS A 41 -4.76 15.93 22.01
CA LYS A 41 -6.11 15.59 22.49
C LYS A 41 -7.21 16.34 21.75
N LYS A 42 -6.95 17.58 21.31
CA LYS A 42 -7.92 18.39 20.54
C LYS A 42 -8.09 17.91 19.10
N ILE A 43 -7.11 17.20 18.57
CA ILE A 43 -7.17 16.65 17.23
C ILE A 43 -7.98 15.34 17.30
N THR A 44 -9.26 15.41 16.97
CA THR A 44 -10.18 14.26 16.99
C THR A 44 -10.30 13.59 15.62
N ASP A 45 -10.03 14.32 14.54
CA ASP A 45 -10.18 13.88 13.15
C ASP A 45 -8.87 13.34 12.54
N TRP A 46 -7.97 12.85 13.39
CA TRP A 46 -6.73 12.26 12.92
C TRP A 46 -6.95 10.79 12.59
N THR A 47 -6.93 10.47 11.30
CA THR A 47 -6.80 9.11 10.80
C THR A 47 -5.36 8.88 10.33
N THR A 48 -4.86 7.67 10.50
CA THR A 48 -3.64 7.21 9.85
C THR A 48 -4.07 6.60 8.52
N ASP A 49 -3.40 6.97 7.43
CA ASP A 49 -3.72 6.57 6.05
C ASP A 49 -3.80 5.04 5.87
N ASP A 50 -3.26 4.26 6.81
CA ASP A 50 -3.45 2.80 6.92
C ASP A 50 -4.93 2.37 7.09
N LYS A 51 -5.84 3.29 7.45
CA LYS A 51 -7.28 3.03 7.50
C LYS A 51 -8.03 3.39 6.21
N ASN A 52 -7.38 4.02 5.23
CA ASN A 52 -7.96 4.24 3.91
C ASN A 52 -7.75 3.04 2.95
N GLY A 53 -7.14 1.94 3.43
CA GLY A 53 -6.91 0.71 2.67
C GLY A 53 -7.36 -0.58 3.37
N LYS A 54 -8.21 -0.47 4.39
CA LYS A 54 -8.87 -1.61 5.06
C LYS A 54 -10.30 -1.25 5.41
N GLU A 55 -11.07 -0.90 4.39
CA GLU A 55 -12.42 -1.42 4.37
C GLU A 55 -12.23 -2.92 4.15
N ASP A 56 -12.67 -3.73 5.11
CA ASP A 56 -12.75 -5.19 5.00
C ASP A 56 -13.69 -5.54 3.82
N GLU A 57 -13.23 -5.37 2.58
CA GLU A 57 -13.65 -6.26 1.51
C GLU A 57 -12.99 -7.60 1.84
N GLU A 58 -13.70 -8.37 2.67
CA GLU A 58 -13.60 -9.83 2.74
C GLU A 58 -13.49 -10.32 1.29
N ILE A 59 -12.27 -10.59 0.82
CA ILE A 59 -12.07 -11.24 -0.46
C ILE A 59 -12.71 -12.61 -0.28
N ASP A 60 -13.90 -12.76 -0.84
CA ASP A 60 -14.68 -14.00 -0.84
C ASP A 60 -13.76 -15.14 -1.30
N GLU A 61 -13.56 -16.14 -0.44
CA GLU A 61 -12.74 -17.32 -0.71
C GLU A 61 -13.23 -18.10 -1.95
N THR A 62 -14.40 -17.75 -2.48
CA THR A 62 -14.97 -18.29 -3.71
C THR A 62 -14.35 -17.70 -4.99
N TYR A 63 -13.60 -16.59 -4.91
CA TYR A 63 -13.02 -15.92 -6.08
C TYR A 63 -11.55 -16.35 -6.32
N GLY A 64 -11.37 -17.57 -6.81
CA GLY A 64 -10.06 -18.06 -7.22
C GLY A 64 -10.11 -19.48 -7.78
N VAL A 65 -10.26 -19.62 -9.10
CA VAL A 65 -10.09 -20.91 -9.78
C VAL A 65 -8.64 -21.00 -10.24
N ASN A 66 -7.90 -21.98 -9.73
CA ASN A 66 -6.54 -22.25 -10.18
C ASN A 66 -6.60 -22.80 -11.61
N VAL A 67 -5.96 -22.14 -12.56
CA VAL A 67 -5.86 -22.65 -13.94
C VAL A 67 -4.74 -23.68 -13.98
N GLU A 68 -5.10 -24.95 -14.10
CA GLU A 68 -4.15 -26.01 -14.39
C GLU A 68 -3.98 -26.08 -15.91
N PHE A 69 -2.78 -25.76 -16.39
CA PHE A 69 -2.43 -25.97 -17.79
C PHE A 69 -2.13 -27.46 -17.96
N GLU A 70 -3.08 -28.23 -18.49
CA GLU A 70 -2.73 -29.48 -19.16
C GLU A 70 -1.96 -29.10 -20.43
N ASP A 71 -0.68 -29.44 -20.46
CA ASP A 71 0.08 -29.55 -21.71
C ASP A 71 -0.59 -30.66 -22.51
N SER A 72 -1.62 -30.29 -23.27
CA SER A 72 -2.21 -31.15 -24.28
C SER A 72 -1.14 -31.32 -25.35
N GLY A 73 -0.24 -32.27 -25.10
CA GLY A 73 0.64 -32.86 -26.08
C GLY A 73 -0.22 -33.52 -27.14
N ASP A 74 -0.56 -32.74 -28.17
CA ASP A 74 -1.07 -33.23 -29.42
C ASP A 74 -0.05 -32.82 -30.49
N GLU A 75 0.81 -33.78 -30.82
CA GLU A 75 1.56 -33.80 -32.07
C GLU A 75 0.52 -33.90 -33.20
N ASP A 76 0.09 -32.78 -33.78
CA ASP A 76 -0.61 -32.80 -35.07
C ASP A 76 0.14 -31.93 -36.09
N GLU A 77 0.78 -32.64 -37.00
CA GLU A 77 1.37 -32.15 -38.23
C GLU A 77 0.29 -31.47 -39.08
N GLY A 78 0.35 -30.15 -39.27
CA GLY A 78 -0.78 -29.48 -39.93
C GLY A 78 -0.52 -28.08 -40.45
N ASP A 79 0.15 -28.04 -41.60
CA ASP A 79 0.06 -27.04 -42.67
C ASP A 79 0.80 -25.70 -42.53
N GLU A 80 1.74 -25.55 -43.44
CA GLU A 80 2.58 -24.41 -43.71
C GLU A 80 1.68 -23.27 -44.23
N ASN A 81 1.38 -22.27 -43.39
CA ASN A 81 0.60 -21.12 -43.85
C ASN A 81 1.48 -20.24 -44.76
N GLU A 82 1.53 -20.61 -46.04
CA GLU A 82 2.11 -19.86 -47.15
C GLU A 82 1.57 -18.42 -47.13
N VAL A 83 2.43 -17.44 -46.88
CA VAL A 83 2.12 -16.03 -47.11
C VAL A 83 2.14 -15.78 -48.61
N HIS A 84 0.97 -15.90 -49.23
CA HIS A 84 0.69 -15.37 -50.55
C HIS A 84 -0.16 -14.11 -50.41
N GLU A 85 0.48 -12.95 -50.44
CA GLU A 85 -0.18 -11.70 -50.83
C GLU A 85 0.68 -11.10 -51.95
N ASP A 86 0.38 -11.54 -53.17
CA ASP A 86 0.72 -10.82 -54.39
C ASP A 86 -0.12 -9.55 -54.49
N GLU A 87 0.56 -8.47 -54.92
CA GLU A 87 0.06 -7.25 -55.60
C GLU A 87 -0.99 -6.41 -54.81
N ASP A 88 -0.72 -5.14 -54.46
CA ASP A 88 -0.73 -4.03 -55.40
C ASP A 88 -0.17 -2.71 -54.80
N GLY A 89 0.72 -2.04 -55.54
CA GLY A 89 0.74 -0.57 -55.73
C GLY A 89 1.11 0.39 -54.59
N ASP A 90 2.30 1.00 -54.64
CA ASP A 90 2.47 2.39 -55.16
C ASP A 90 3.95 2.82 -55.05
N LEU A 91 4.45 3.41 -56.13
CA LEU A 91 5.80 3.95 -56.26
C LEU A 91 5.84 5.36 -55.66
N SER A 92 6.76 5.63 -54.72
CA SER A 92 7.24 6.99 -54.43
C SER A 92 8.66 7.00 -53.87
#